data_AF-A0BCJ3-F1
#
_entry.id   AF-A0BCJ3-F1
#
_cell.length_a   1.000
_cell.length_b   1.000
_cell.length_c   1.000
_cell.angle_alpha   90.00
_cell.angle_beta   90.00
_cell.angle_gamma   90.00
#
_symmetry.space_group_name_H-M   'P 1'
#
loop_
_entity.id
_entity.type
_entity.pdbx_description
1 polymer ?
#
loop_
_entity_poly.entity_id
_entity_poly.type
_entity_poly.pdbx_seq_one_letter_code
_entity_poly.pdbx_strand_id
1 'polypeptide(L)'
;MKAIVIVVLLALTYAADPEQCLKERCPNEYAACQKEVFGCASAAMKCKNQCGGEDAECMLNCALASKNAKLIALAQCGHENCKDVAVSFCDVEGCVAYFQSECTQTLGLKSFQCASSFFERHPECSCVSEF
;
A
#
# COMPACT_ATOMS: atom_id res chain seq x y z
N MET A 1 17.52 -19.63 -43.11
CA MET A 1 18.73 -19.47 -42.28
C MET A 1 19.04 -17.98 -42.19
N LYS A 2 19.40 -17.49 -40.99
CA LYS A 2 19.44 -16.09 -40.49
C LYS A 2 18.04 -15.59 -40.03
N ALA A 3 17.50 -15.86 -38.83
CA ALA A 3 18.07 -16.18 -37.51
C ALA A 3 19.21 -15.22 -37.11
N ILE A 4 18.96 -13.92 -37.22
CA ILE A 4 19.76 -12.88 -36.56
C ILE A 4 18.72 -11.92 -35.96
N VAL A 5 18.16 -12.30 -34.82
CA VAL A 5 18.53 -11.67 -33.54
C VAL A 5 18.26 -10.16 -33.57
N ILE A 6 17.02 -9.79 -33.89
CA ILE A 6 16.42 -8.52 -33.43
C ILE A 6 15.57 -8.85 -32.19
N VAL A 7 16.20 -9.52 -31.22
CA VAL A 7 15.63 -9.82 -29.89
C VAL A 7 16.51 -9.16 -28.81
N VAL A 8 17.28 -8.14 -29.18
CA VAL A 8 18.30 -7.52 -28.30
C VAL A 8 17.95 -6.09 -27.89
N LEU A 9 16.88 -5.48 -28.41
CA LEU A 9 16.52 -4.09 -28.04
C LEU A 9 15.03 -3.90 -27.71
N LEU A 10 14.40 -4.95 -27.23
CA LEU A 10 13.28 -4.77 -26.30
C LEU A 10 13.88 -4.74 -24.89
N ALA A 11 14.69 -3.71 -24.63
CA ALA A 11 14.68 -3.09 -23.31
C ALA A 11 13.28 -2.47 -23.17
N LEU A 12 12.29 -3.33 -23.01
CA LEU A 12 11.02 -2.97 -22.45
C LEU A 12 11.39 -2.49 -21.06
N THR A 13 11.62 -1.19 -20.94
CA THR A 13 11.29 -0.43 -19.75
C THR A 13 9.78 -0.59 -19.57
N TYR A 14 9.33 -1.81 -19.26
CA TYR A 14 8.14 -1.97 -18.47
C TYR A 14 8.49 -1.19 -17.21
N ALA A 15 7.95 0.02 -17.10
CA ALA A 15 7.51 0.49 -15.80
C ALA A 15 6.47 -0.55 -15.36
N ALA A 16 6.96 -1.72 -14.93
CA ALA A 16 6.15 -2.71 -14.28
C ALA A 16 5.60 -1.95 -13.09
N ASP A 17 4.27 -1.87 -13.01
CA ASP A 17 3.59 -1.30 -11.86
C ASP A 17 4.40 -1.68 -10.61
N PRO A 18 4.86 -0.72 -9.80
CA PRO A 18 5.75 -1.00 -8.67
C PRO A 18 5.21 -2.14 -7.77
N GLU A 19 3.89 -2.25 -7.67
CA GLU A 19 3.22 -3.35 -7.01
C GLU A 19 3.38 -4.71 -7.71
N GLN A 20 3.38 -4.75 -9.04
CA GLN A 20 3.65 -5.98 -9.79
C GLN A 20 5.04 -6.54 -9.49
N CYS A 21 6.05 -5.68 -9.32
CA CYS A 21 7.38 -6.15 -8.92
C CYS A 21 7.30 -6.92 -7.59
N LEU A 22 6.60 -6.37 -6.59
CA LEU A 22 6.40 -7.05 -5.31
C LEU A 22 5.61 -8.35 -5.44
N LYS A 23 4.57 -8.38 -6.28
CA LYS A 23 3.79 -9.61 -6.53
C LYS A 23 4.61 -10.71 -7.21
N GLU A 24 5.53 -10.35 -8.10
CA GLU A 24 6.35 -11.31 -8.83
C GLU A 24 7.61 -11.75 -8.07
N ARG A 25 8.27 -10.81 -7.38
CA ARG A 25 9.58 -11.03 -6.72
C ARG A 25 9.46 -11.33 -5.23
N CYS A 26 8.41 -10.83 -4.57
CA CYS A 26 8.15 -10.97 -3.15
C CYS A 26 6.75 -11.55 -2.87
N PRO A 27 6.32 -12.63 -3.56
CA PRO A 27 4.93 -13.07 -3.55
C PRO A 27 4.44 -13.50 -2.15
N ASN A 28 5.32 -14.11 -1.36
CA ASN A 28 4.97 -14.62 -0.04
C ASN A 28 4.77 -13.48 0.96
N GLU A 29 5.71 -12.54 0.96
CA GLU A 29 5.72 -11.36 1.81
C GLU A 29 4.55 -10.44 1.46
N TYR A 30 4.30 -10.26 0.16
CA TYR A 30 3.19 -9.45 -0.33
C TYR A 30 1.85 -10.05 0.10
N ALA A 31 1.64 -11.35 -0.14
CA ALA A 31 0.40 -12.02 0.27
C ALA A 31 0.24 -12.08 1.80
N ALA A 32 1.32 -12.26 2.55
CA ALA A 32 1.29 -12.24 4.01
C ALA A 32 0.92 -10.85 4.55
N CYS A 33 1.45 -9.79 3.91
CA CYS A 33 1.15 -8.42 4.27
C CYS A 33 -0.30 -8.05 3.95
N GLN A 34 -0.77 -8.37 2.74
CA GLN A 34 -2.12 -8.09 2.28
C GLN A 34 -3.19 -8.74 3.16
N LYS A 35 -2.94 -9.96 3.67
CA LYS A 35 -3.86 -10.66 4.58
C LYS A 35 -4.09 -9.93 5.91
N GLU A 36 -3.16 -9.09 6.35
CA GLU A 36 -3.30 -8.28 7.56
C GLU A 36 -3.65 -6.85 7.22
N VAL A 37 -4.93 -6.66 6.86
CA VAL A 37 -5.46 -5.37 6.41
C VAL A 37 -5.22 -4.25 7.43
N PHE A 38 -5.56 -4.47 8.71
CA PHE A 38 -5.34 -3.52 9.82
C PHE A 38 -3.91 -3.48 10.37
N GLY A 39 -3.02 -4.35 9.89
CA GLY A 39 -1.66 -4.45 10.38
C GLY A 39 -0.69 -4.04 9.29
N CYS A 40 -0.24 -5.02 8.53
CA CYS A 40 0.77 -4.80 7.52
C CYS A 40 0.28 -3.93 6.36
N ALA A 41 -0.93 -4.18 5.84
CA ALA A 41 -1.42 -3.49 4.65
C ALA A 41 -1.67 -1.98 4.91
N SER A 42 -2.32 -1.65 6.04
CA SER A 42 -2.51 -0.26 6.48
C SER A 42 -1.16 0.43 6.73
N ALA A 43 -0.25 -0.21 7.47
CA ALA A 43 1.07 0.36 7.73
C ALA A 43 1.89 0.55 6.44
N ALA A 44 1.78 -0.36 5.47
CA ALA A 44 2.44 -0.24 4.17
C ALA A 44 1.89 0.95 3.36
N MET A 45 0.57 1.18 3.39
CA MET A 45 -0.03 2.37 2.78
C MET A 45 0.37 3.66 3.46
N LYS A 46 0.44 3.67 4.79
CA LYS A 46 0.94 4.81 5.53
C LYS A 46 2.38 5.15 5.12
N CYS A 47 3.24 4.14 4.99
CA CYS A 47 4.59 4.33 4.49
C CYS A 47 4.61 4.85 3.05
N LYS A 48 3.76 4.32 2.17
CA LYS A 48 3.63 4.83 0.80
C LYS A 48 3.19 6.29 0.77
N ASN A 49 2.19 6.67 1.56
CA ASN A 49 1.70 8.05 1.63
C ASN A 49 2.78 9.01 2.14
N GLN A 50 3.67 8.53 3.02
CA GLN A 50 4.80 9.29 3.53
C GLN A 50 5.95 9.39 2.52
N CYS A 51 6.24 8.33 1.77
CA CYS A 51 7.45 8.18 0.94
C CYS A 51 7.21 8.29 -0.57
N GLY A 52 5.96 8.38 -1.03
CA GLY A 52 5.59 8.35 -2.46
C GLY A 52 5.62 6.95 -3.10
N GLY A 53 6.27 5.96 -2.48
CA GLY A 53 6.34 4.57 -2.94
C GLY A 53 7.46 4.27 -3.95
N GLU A 54 8.02 5.29 -4.58
CA GLU A 54 9.16 5.20 -5.51
C GLU A 54 10.50 5.15 -4.75
N ASP A 55 10.55 5.70 -3.54
CA ASP A 55 11.74 5.68 -2.69
C ASP A 55 11.78 4.40 -1.84
N ALA A 56 12.43 3.37 -2.39
CA ALA A 56 12.61 2.08 -1.72
C ALA A 56 13.38 2.17 -0.39
N GLU A 57 14.27 3.15 -0.22
CA GLU A 57 15.02 3.34 1.03
C GLU A 57 14.14 4.01 2.10
N CYS A 58 13.36 5.04 1.73
CA CYS A 58 12.36 5.63 2.61
C CYS A 58 11.33 4.58 3.06
N MET A 59 10.86 3.75 2.13
CA MET A 59 9.89 2.69 2.42
C MET A 59 10.45 1.64 3.39
N LEU A 60 11.71 1.22 3.22
CA LEU A 60 12.38 0.32 4.16
C LEU A 60 12.53 0.95 5.54
N ASN A 61 12.97 2.21 5.61
CA ASN A 61 13.13 2.92 6.89
C ASN A 61 11.79 3.11 7.61
N CYS A 62 10.72 3.44 6.87
CA CYS A 62 9.37 3.52 7.42
C CYS A 62 8.87 2.16 7.94
N ALA A 63 9.11 1.08 7.19
CA ALA A 63 8.78 -0.27 7.61
C ALA A 63 9.50 -0.68 8.90
N LEU A 64 10.81 -0.38 9.02
CA LEU A 64 11.57 -0.62 10.24
C LEU A 64 11.01 0.16 11.44
N ALA A 65 10.64 1.43 11.23
CA ALA A 65 10.03 2.25 12.27
C ALA A 65 8.67 1.73 12.73
N SER A 66 7.91 1.06 11.85
CA SER A 66 6.60 0.48 12.19
C SER A 66 6.68 -0.70 13.16
N LYS A 67 7.85 -1.36 13.27
CA LYS A 67 8.06 -2.61 14.03
C LYS A 67 7.14 -3.78 13.61
N ASN A 68 6.45 -3.69 12.48
CA ASN A 68 5.63 -4.77 11.96
C ASN A 68 6.51 -5.75 11.17
N ALA A 69 6.69 -6.96 11.69
CA ALA A 69 7.60 -7.95 11.11
C ALA A 69 7.27 -8.31 9.65
N LYS A 70 5.98 -8.37 9.28
CA LYS A 70 5.57 -8.70 7.90
C LYS A 70 5.83 -7.53 6.95
N LEU A 71 5.62 -6.30 7.42
CA LEU A 71 5.93 -5.12 6.63
C LEU A 71 7.44 -4.98 6.43
N ILE A 72 8.23 -5.23 7.48
CA ILE A 72 9.69 -5.24 7.39
C ILE A 72 10.15 -6.28 6.37
N ALA A 73 9.61 -7.50 6.41
CA ALA A 73 9.95 -8.55 5.45
C ALA A 73 9.59 -8.14 3.99
N LEU A 74 8.40 -7.57 3.78
CA LEU A 74 7.98 -7.09 2.46
C LEU A 74 8.88 -5.94 1.97
N ALA A 75 9.20 -4.98 2.84
CA ALA A 75 10.01 -3.83 2.47
C ALA A 75 11.48 -4.20 2.22
N GLN A 76 12.04 -5.15 2.99
CA GLN A 76 13.37 -5.70 2.74
C GLN A 76 13.44 -6.40 1.39
N CYS A 77 12.48 -7.29 1.11
CA CYS A 77 12.43 -7.98 -0.18
C CYS A 77 12.25 -6.98 -1.34
N GLY A 78 11.37 -5.99 -1.19
CA GLY A 78 11.17 -4.92 -2.17
C GLY A 78 12.44 -4.10 -2.40
N HIS A 79 13.14 -3.70 -1.35
CA HIS A 79 14.39 -2.94 -1.45
C HIS A 79 15.50 -3.71 -2.20
N GLU A 80 15.59 -5.03 -2.00
CA GLU A 80 16.60 -5.86 -2.68
C GLU A 80 16.24 -6.18 -4.14
N ASN A 81 14.96 -6.27 -4.48
CA ASN A 81 14.51 -6.85 -5.75
C ASN A 81 13.75 -5.87 -6.67
N CYS A 82 13.28 -4.74 -6.15
CA CYS A 82 12.45 -3.77 -6.85
C CYS A 82 13.06 -2.36 -6.77
N LYS A 83 13.03 -1.62 -7.87
CA LYS A 83 13.44 -0.20 -7.88
C LYS A 83 12.42 0.68 -7.16
N ASP A 84 11.15 0.37 -7.36
CA ASP A 84 10.00 1.06 -6.78
C ASP A 84 9.14 0.04 -6.02
N VAL A 85 8.60 0.41 -4.87
CA VAL A 85 7.89 -0.50 -3.94
C VAL A 85 6.50 0.02 -3.57
N ALA A 86 5.90 0.86 -4.43
CA ALA A 86 4.57 1.39 -4.19
C ALA A 86 3.54 0.25 -4.13
N VAL A 87 2.66 0.33 -3.12
CA VAL A 87 1.59 -0.64 -2.85
C VAL A 87 0.23 0.04 -2.93
N SER A 88 -0.82 -0.70 -3.27
CA SER A 88 -2.19 -0.18 -3.35
C SER A 88 -3.11 -0.90 -2.35
N PHE A 89 -2.72 -0.89 -1.08
CA PHE A 89 -3.61 -1.37 -0.01
C PHE A 89 -4.58 -0.27 0.45
N CYS A 90 -5.40 -0.60 1.45
CA CYS A 90 -6.27 0.36 2.13
C CYS A 90 -5.61 0.81 3.45
N ASP A 91 -5.52 2.13 3.69
CA ASP A 91 -5.08 2.69 4.98
C ASP A 91 -6.24 2.68 5.99
N VAL A 92 -6.65 1.49 6.40
CA VAL A 92 -7.85 1.31 7.23
C VAL A 92 -7.67 1.99 8.59
N GLU A 93 -6.47 1.92 9.18
CA GLU A 93 -6.17 2.60 10.44
C GLU A 93 -6.32 4.12 10.32
N GLY A 94 -5.78 4.73 9.26
CA GLY A 94 -5.96 6.16 8.99
C GLY A 94 -7.43 6.52 8.81
N CYS A 95 -8.16 5.73 8.04
CA CYS A 95 -9.59 5.93 7.81
C CYS A 95 -10.44 5.79 9.08
N VAL A 96 -10.14 4.82 9.94
CA VAL A 96 -10.80 4.68 11.24
C VAL A 96 -10.48 5.87 12.14
N ALA A 97 -9.24 6.37 12.13
CA ALA A 97 -8.86 7.56 12.90
C ALA A 97 -9.59 8.81 12.40
N TYR A 98 -9.72 9.02 11.09
CA TYR A 98 -10.52 10.11 10.52
C TYR A 98 -12.00 9.97 10.92
N PHE A 99 -12.57 8.78 10.78
CA PHE A 99 -13.95 8.53 11.16
C PHE A 99 -14.21 8.83 12.65
N GLN A 100 -13.32 8.37 13.52
CA GLN A 100 -13.41 8.64 14.96
C GLN A 100 -13.30 10.15 15.24
N SER A 101 -12.31 10.81 14.66
CA SER A 101 -12.10 12.25 14.83
C SER A 101 -13.28 13.09 14.35
N GLU A 102 -13.94 12.73 13.24
CA GLU A 102 -15.00 13.56 12.67
C GLU A 102 -16.39 13.19 13.17
N CYS A 103 -16.67 11.89 13.24
CA CYS A 103 -18.05 11.41 13.39
C CYS A 103 -18.37 10.88 14.78
N THR A 104 -17.38 10.61 15.63
CA THR A 104 -17.63 10.12 17.00
C THR A 104 -17.57 11.20 18.08
N GLN A 105 -17.20 12.45 17.71
CA GLN A 105 -17.18 13.58 18.64
C GLN A 105 -18.57 14.07 19.08
N THR A 106 -19.64 13.65 18.39
CA THR A 106 -21.03 13.96 18.78
C THR A 106 -21.84 12.68 18.88
N LEU A 107 -22.83 12.65 19.79
CA LEU A 107 -23.72 11.50 19.98
C LEU A 107 -25.07 11.73 19.28
N GLY A 108 -25.71 10.65 18.82
CA GLY A 108 -27.08 10.67 18.28
C GLY A 108 -27.18 10.90 16.77
N LEU A 109 -28.20 11.64 16.32
CA LEU A 109 -28.50 11.78 14.88
C LEU A 109 -27.37 12.41 14.06
N LYS A 110 -26.56 13.27 14.69
CA LYS A 110 -25.44 13.96 14.04
C LYS A 110 -24.28 13.03 13.69
N SER A 111 -23.96 12.04 14.54
CA SER A 111 -22.94 11.05 14.19
C SER A 111 -23.40 10.14 13.06
N PHE A 112 -24.70 9.80 13.02
CA PHE A 112 -25.26 9.04 11.92
C PHE A 112 -25.17 9.79 10.58
N GLN A 113 -25.54 11.07 10.54
CA GLN A 113 -25.41 11.91 9.34
C GLN A 113 -23.95 12.12 8.91
N CYS A 114 -23.04 12.25 9.88
CA CYS A 114 -21.61 12.34 9.59
C CYS A 114 -21.10 11.05 8.94
N ALA A 115 -21.46 9.89 9.51
CA ALA A 115 -21.05 8.58 9.03
C ALA A 115 -21.61 8.27 7.64
N SER A 116 -22.86 8.63 7.37
CA SER A 116 -23.52 8.34 6.08
C SER A 116 -22.89 9.07 4.90
N SER A 117 -22.16 10.16 5.14
CA SER A 117 -21.49 10.96 4.12
C SER A 117 -19.96 10.94 4.25
N PHE A 118 -19.42 10.04 5.10
CA PHE A 118 -17.99 9.97 5.40
C PHE A 118 -17.16 9.61 4.15
N PHE A 119 -17.56 8.56 3.43
CA PHE A 119 -16.83 8.13 2.22
C PHE A 119 -16.95 9.10 1.04
N GLU A 120 -17.99 9.93 1.00
CA GLU A 120 -18.07 11.02 0.02
C GLU A 120 -17.04 12.12 0.31
N ARG A 121 -16.71 12.34 1.58
CA ARG A 121 -15.66 13.28 2.01
C ARG A 121 -14.26 12.66 1.97
N HIS A 122 -14.16 11.35 2.18
CA HIS A 122 -12.94 10.56 2.19
C HIS A 122 -13.00 9.44 1.13
N PRO A 123 -12.92 9.78 -0.17
CA PRO A 123 -12.93 8.78 -1.23
C PRO A 123 -11.75 7.81 -1.15
N GLU A 124 -10.62 8.22 -0.56
CA GLU A 124 -9.47 7.37 -0.24
C GLU A 124 -9.80 6.26 0.77
N CYS A 125 -10.86 6.44 1.56
CA CYS A 125 -11.33 5.47 2.54
C CYS A 125 -12.44 4.56 2.02
N SER A 126 -12.89 4.73 0.77
CA SER A 126 -13.96 3.91 0.18
C SER A 126 -13.66 2.41 0.25
N CYS A 127 -12.37 2.05 0.17
CA CYS A 127 -11.90 0.68 0.28
C CYS A 127 -12.24 0.00 1.62
N VAL A 128 -12.53 0.76 2.68
CA VAL A 128 -12.97 0.20 3.98
C VAL A 128 -14.39 -0.36 3.89
N SER A 129 -15.22 0.17 2.99
CA SER A 129 -16.62 -0.28 2.82
C SER A 129 -16.73 -1.63 2.11
N GLU A 130 -15.64 -2.14 1.54
CA GLU A 130 -15.58 -3.38 0.76
C GLU A 130 -15.16 -4.61 1.58
N PHE A 131 -14.94 -4.45 2.89
CA PHE A 131 -14.52 -5.51 3.83
C PHE A 131 -15.64 -5.97 4.77
#